data_AF-A0A8J5K8C9-F1
#
_entry.id   AF-A0A8J5K8C9-F1
#
_cell.length_a   1.000
_cell.length_b   1.000
_cell.length_c   1.000
_cell.angle_alpha   90.00
_cell.angle_beta   90.00
_cell.angle_gamma   90.00
#
_symmetry.space_group_name_H-M   'P 1'
#
loop_
_entity.id
_entity.type
_entity.pdbx_description
1 polymer ?
#
loop_
_entity_poly.entity_id
_entity_poly.type
_entity_poly.pdbx_seq_one_letter_code
_entity_poly.pdbx_strand_id
1 'polypeptide(L)'
;MGGRFGKLVISDPPFSSTRLKQVPIIAKNDVTEEDITQGLRESVKEPDEARQWLDDLSVSYEDGFLEHPATVFRLVLHTMSVHLSYKVLQVAASTALLSLLEGEDKTWLVEEDGKEAVKVLMVVLKRYISSRSLVCNICLVLCRLQLPHYAGERFPQLVRLLVELVRDRGVRDDTKRKVAVEVLRYSASESDQHLRAIMGDFGVVSAMLGLIDSRLDRQATIYHGETEWMTLWSLTKDVPANCQLFLDGQGLAYVMKYLQVYPCGDELRYPITGLLHDLVTTHHYRPYFMSCPGLITVVFDLLRKAYNTFDVRCHAAQVLAFLVSDGEKEWTVDDPTRHKAVTTLGIFLSRRTVNKYRECSYDSLDGLLALLKVNHTQECQEWAAWSLANLTVINGKKYCRMLEEDGGLAVVEEVMGDCKLDHNTKTLLRIVKKQCRHIRPPIQDVKQHKNKETIGKLEEVDHSPTTKLKKIIKSLEFSQRQLIDLKEKLSAEVDESRSPKTQVQQLSEDNSKLKTELMTTTDQVDYVDDVGRRNNLKLAGDPQDFHEN
;
A
#
# COMPACT_ATOMS: atom_id res chain seq x y z
N MET A 1 -16.53 -5.47 -23.56
CA MET A 1 -15.78 -6.59 -24.16
C MET A 1 -14.35 -6.49 -23.68
N GLY A 2 -13.84 -7.59 -23.13
CA GLY A 2 -12.80 -7.66 -22.09
C GLY A 2 -11.47 -7.00 -22.44
N GLY A 3 -10.96 -6.23 -21.49
CA GLY A 3 -9.61 -5.70 -21.51
C GLY A 3 -8.61 -6.81 -21.26
N ARG A 4 -7.80 -7.11 -22.27
CA ARG A 4 -6.55 -7.84 -22.12
C ARG A 4 -5.61 -6.99 -21.26
N PHE A 5 -5.42 -7.38 -20.02
CA PHE A 5 -4.27 -6.93 -19.24
C PHE A 5 -3.01 -7.41 -19.96
N GLY A 6 -2.22 -6.46 -20.43
CA GLY A 6 -0.92 -6.72 -21.02
C GLY A 6 -0.03 -7.40 -20.00
N LYS A 7 0.60 -8.49 -20.43
CA LYS A 7 1.66 -9.18 -19.71
C LYS A 7 2.74 -8.17 -19.30
N LEU A 8 2.73 -7.76 -18.03
CA LEU A 8 3.98 -7.53 -17.33
C LEU A 8 4.69 -8.88 -17.37
N VAL A 9 5.78 -8.95 -18.14
CA VAL A 9 6.75 -10.02 -18.02
C VAL A 9 7.34 -9.86 -16.62
N ILE A 10 6.73 -10.56 -15.66
CA ILE A 10 7.35 -10.88 -14.38
C ILE A 10 8.61 -11.63 -14.79
N SER A 11 9.76 -10.97 -14.67
CA SER A 11 11.05 -11.65 -14.58
C SER A 11 10.87 -12.77 -13.57
N ASP A 12 11.14 -14.00 -14.02
CA ASP A 12 10.72 -15.25 -13.37
C ASP A 12 10.58 -15.11 -11.85
N PRO A 13 9.42 -15.48 -11.25
CA PRO A 13 9.37 -15.58 -9.80
C PRO A 13 10.56 -16.43 -9.35
N PRO A 14 11.18 -16.17 -8.18
CA PRO A 14 12.24 -17.02 -7.66
C PRO A 14 11.78 -18.47 -7.40
N PHE A 15 10.53 -18.78 -7.73
CA PHE A 15 9.95 -20.10 -7.89
C PHE A 15 9.43 -20.25 -9.33
N SER A 16 10.35 -20.35 -10.30
CA SER A 16 9.99 -20.94 -11.58
C SER A 16 9.66 -22.42 -11.30
N SER A 17 8.46 -22.84 -11.69
CA SER A 17 8.02 -24.25 -11.66
C SER A 17 8.83 -25.14 -12.61
N THR A 18 9.77 -24.57 -13.36
CA THR A 18 10.62 -25.23 -14.35
C THR A 18 11.88 -25.84 -13.75
N ARG A 19 11.72 -26.73 -12.76
CA ARG A 19 12.69 -27.83 -12.53
C ARG A 19 12.23 -28.92 -11.55
N LEU A 20 10.94 -29.25 -11.51
CA LEU A 20 10.55 -30.61 -11.14
C LEU A 20 10.51 -31.41 -12.44
N LYS A 21 11.60 -32.15 -12.72
CA LYS A 21 11.57 -33.21 -13.72
C LYS A 21 10.35 -34.07 -13.43
N GLN A 22 9.46 -34.20 -14.42
CA GLN A 22 8.36 -35.16 -14.41
C GLN A 22 8.91 -36.53 -14.03
N VAL A 23 8.73 -36.89 -12.76
CA VAL A 23 8.76 -38.28 -12.33
C VAL A 23 7.38 -38.81 -12.73
N PRO A 24 7.27 -39.96 -13.41
CA PRO A 24 5.96 -40.50 -13.77
C PRO A 24 5.22 -40.81 -12.48
N ILE A 25 4.18 -40.03 -12.17
CA ILE A 25 3.28 -40.30 -11.06
C ILE A 25 2.45 -41.50 -11.50
N ILE A 26 2.64 -42.62 -10.80
CA ILE A 26 1.77 -43.78 -10.90
C ILE A 26 0.37 -43.29 -10.51
N ALA A 27 -0.57 -43.28 -11.46
CA ALA A 27 -1.96 -42.91 -11.25
C ALA A 27 -2.52 -43.70 -10.06
N LYS A 28 -2.73 -43.02 -8.94
CA LYS A 28 -3.40 -43.56 -7.76
C LYS A 28 -4.87 -43.17 -7.90
N ASN A 29 -5.66 -44.08 -8.49
CA ASN A 29 -7.13 -44.12 -8.58
C ASN A 29 -7.83 -42.84 -9.12
N ASP A 30 -8.89 -43.02 -9.91
CA ASP A 30 -9.78 -41.93 -10.35
C ASP A 30 -10.53 -41.36 -9.13
N VAL A 31 -9.89 -40.52 -8.32
CA VAL A 31 -10.50 -39.83 -7.18
C VAL A 31 -11.42 -38.73 -7.71
N THR A 32 -12.71 -38.82 -7.44
CA THR A 32 -13.72 -37.84 -7.89
C THR A 32 -13.90 -36.70 -6.89
N GLU A 33 -14.56 -35.60 -7.30
CA GLU A 33 -14.95 -34.54 -6.37
C GLU A 33 -15.86 -35.06 -5.22
N GLU A 34 -16.74 -36.03 -5.52
CA GLU A 34 -17.63 -36.62 -4.52
C GLU A 34 -16.83 -37.39 -3.46
N ASP A 35 -15.81 -38.15 -3.88
CA ASP A 35 -14.90 -38.86 -2.97
C ASP A 35 -14.17 -37.88 -2.05
N ILE A 36 -13.63 -36.78 -2.61
CA ILE A 36 -12.94 -35.74 -1.82
C ILE A 36 -13.90 -35.09 -0.83
N THR A 37 -15.10 -34.72 -1.29
CA THR A 37 -16.10 -34.04 -0.48
C THR A 37 -16.58 -34.92 0.67
N GLN A 38 -16.89 -36.19 0.38
CA GLN A 38 -17.36 -37.14 1.39
C GLN A 38 -16.23 -37.52 2.34
N GLY A 39 -15.04 -37.83 1.79
CA GLY A 39 -13.85 -38.14 2.56
C GLY A 39 -13.47 -37.05 3.54
N LEU A 40 -13.46 -35.78 3.13
CA LEU A 40 -13.22 -34.65 4.02
C LEU A 40 -14.29 -34.50 5.11
N ARG A 41 -15.57 -34.76 4.81
CA ARG A 41 -16.67 -34.68 5.79
C ARG A 41 -16.58 -35.77 6.86
N GLU A 42 -16.27 -37.00 6.46
CA GLU A 42 -16.17 -38.13 7.38
C GLU A 42 -14.91 -38.04 8.25
N SER A 43 -13.81 -37.57 7.67
CA SER A 43 -12.52 -37.44 8.36
C SER A 43 -12.35 -36.12 9.11
N VAL A 44 -13.37 -35.26 9.23
CA VAL A 44 -13.27 -33.94 9.94
C VAL A 44 -12.67 -34.08 11.34
N LYS A 45 -12.87 -35.20 12.04
CA LYS A 45 -12.30 -35.42 13.39
C LYS A 45 -10.95 -36.12 13.40
N GLU A 46 -10.56 -36.78 12.31
CA GLU A 46 -9.36 -37.61 12.19
C GLU A 46 -8.31 -36.91 11.29
N PRO A 47 -7.34 -36.19 11.88
CA PRO A 47 -6.50 -35.26 11.14
C PRO A 47 -5.57 -35.94 10.11
N ASP A 48 -5.17 -37.19 10.33
CA ASP A 48 -4.32 -37.92 9.38
C ASP A 48 -5.10 -38.41 8.15
N GLU A 49 -6.36 -38.80 8.32
CA GLU A 49 -7.24 -39.18 7.22
C GLU A 49 -7.64 -37.94 6.41
N ALA A 50 -8.04 -36.85 7.08
CA ALA A 50 -8.38 -35.59 6.42
C ALA A 50 -7.20 -35.05 5.60
N ARG A 51 -5.97 -35.19 6.12
CA ARG A 51 -4.76 -34.82 5.39
C ARG A 51 -4.61 -35.58 4.07
N GLN A 52 -4.90 -36.88 4.03
CA GLN A 52 -4.78 -37.67 2.79
C GLN A 52 -5.70 -37.12 1.70
N TRP A 53 -6.95 -36.82 2.03
CA TRP A 53 -7.89 -36.20 1.10
C TRP A 53 -7.47 -34.82 0.61
N LEU A 54 -6.82 -34.02 1.46
CA LEU A 54 -6.26 -32.71 1.08
C LEU A 54 -5.04 -32.83 0.15
N ASP A 55 -4.18 -33.82 0.41
CA ASP A 55 -3.04 -34.14 -0.44
C ASP A 55 -3.53 -34.62 -1.82
N ASP A 56 -4.53 -35.51 -1.87
CA ASP A 56 -5.15 -36.00 -3.11
C ASP A 56 -5.81 -34.86 -3.90
N LEU A 57 -6.56 -33.97 -3.23
CA LEU A 57 -7.12 -32.77 -3.85
C LEU A 57 -6.05 -31.89 -4.49
N SER A 58 -4.88 -31.77 -3.87
CA SER A 58 -3.79 -30.93 -4.40
C SER A 58 -3.13 -31.53 -5.64
N VAL A 59 -3.11 -32.86 -5.76
CA VAL A 59 -2.51 -33.60 -6.89
C VAL A 59 -3.47 -33.72 -8.07
N SER A 60 -4.75 -33.95 -7.80
CA SER A 60 -5.79 -34.19 -8.81
C SER A 60 -6.40 -32.92 -9.41
N TYR A 61 -5.98 -31.74 -8.96
CA TYR A 61 -6.55 -30.48 -9.43
C TYR A 61 -6.13 -30.15 -10.88
N GLU A 62 -7.04 -30.36 -11.82
CA GLU A 62 -6.96 -29.86 -13.20
C GLU A 62 -8.16 -28.95 -13.51
N ASP A 63 -8.02 -28.02 -14.47
CA ASP A 63 -9.11 -27.11 -14.86
C ASP A 63 -10.35 -27.92 -15.31
N GLY A 64 -11.49 -27.70 -14.63
CA GLY A 64 -12.74 -28.42 -14.86
C GLY A 64 -12.94 -29.69 -14.02
N PHE A 65 -12.01 -30.02 -13.11
CA PHE A 65 -12.14 -31.15 -12.18
C PHE A 65 -13.24 -30.95 -11.11
N LEU A 66 -13.54 -29.70 -10.71
CA LEU A 66 -14.53 -29.39 -9.69
C LEU A 66 -15.79 -28.76 -10.29
N GLU A 67 -16.92 -29.46 -10.16
CA GLU A 67 -18.28 -28.97 -10.38
C GLU A 67 -18.75 -28.02 -9.25
N HIS A 68 -18.32 -28.25 -8.00
CA HIS A 68 -18.74 -27.45 -6.83
C HIS A 68 -17.55 -26.92 -5.98
N PRO A 69 -16.65 -26.11 -6.57
CA PRO A 69 -15.44 -25.62 -5.90
C PRO A 69 -15.70 -24.87 -4.59
N ALA A 70 -16.82 -24.14 -4.48
CA ALA A 70 -17.20 -23.44 -3.25
C ALA A 70 -17.45 -24.40 -2.06
N THR A 71 -18.01 -25.59 -2.32
CA THR A 71 -18.27 -26.59 -1.29
C THR A 71 -16.97 -27.19 -0.78
N VAL A 72 -16.07 -27.55 -1.70
CA VAL A 72 -14.74 -28.07 -1.36
C VAL A 72 -13.95 -27.02 -0.58
N PHE A 73 -13.93 -25.77 -1.04
CA PHE A 73 -13.26 -24.65 -0.36
C PHE A 73 -13.73 -24.49 1.10
N ARG A 74 -15.05 -24.48 1.34
CA ARG A 74 -15.61 -24.40 2.70
C ARG A 74 -15.22 -25.60 3.57
N LEU A 75 -15.18 -26.81 3.00
CA LEU A 75 -14.74 -28.00 3.73
C LEU A 75 -13.27 -27.90 4.12
N VAL A 76 -12.39 -27.44 3.22
CA VAL A 76 -10.96 -27.22 3.55
C VAL A 76 -10.83 -26.21 4.69
N LEU A 77 -11.53 -25.07 4.63
CA LEU A 77 -11.52 -24.06 5.71
C LEU A 77 -12.06 -24.60 7.04
N HIS A 78 -13.12 -25.40 6.99
CA HIS A 78 -13.69 -26.04 8.18
C HIS A 78 -12.67 -27.00 8.81
N THR A 79 -12.06 -27.88 8.02
CA THR A 79 -11.03 -28.83 8.46
C THR A 79 -9.82 -28.11 9.06
N MET A 80 -9.37 -27.00 8.46
CA MET A 80 -8.32 -26.16 9.03
C MET A 80 -8.72 -25.57 10.39
N SER A 81 -9.96 -25.15 10.54
CA SER A 81 -10.48 -24.53 11.77
C SER A 81 -10.64 -25.53 12.92
N VAL A 82 -10.97 -26.78 12.61
CA VAL A 82 -11.05 -27.87 13.59
C VAL A 82 -9.64 -28.26 14.06
N HIS A 83 -8.68 -28.37 13.14
CA HIS A 83 -7.35 -28.91 13.40
C HIS A 83 -6.25 -27.84 13.47
N LEU A 84 -6.50 -26.74 14.16
CA LEU A 84 -5.58 -25.60 14.26
C LEU A 84 -4.19 -25.97 14.79
N SER A 85 -4.09 -26.97 15.68
CA SER A 85 -2.84 -27.40 16.30
C SER A 85 -2.10 -28.50 15.52
N TYR A 86 -2.66 -28.99 14.40
CA TYR A 86 -2.05 -30.07 13.62
C TYR A 86 -1.30 -29.52 12.40
N LYS A 87 -0.02 -29.21 12.60
CA LYS A 87 0.85 -28.54 11.60
C LYS A 87 0.83 -29.20 10.23
N VAL A 88 0.86 -30.53 10.17
CA VAL A 88 1.00 -31.27 8.91
C VAL A 88 -0.26 -31.15 8.05
N LEU A 89 -1.45 -31.24 8.66
CA LEU A 89 -2.72 -30.96 7.97
C LEU A 89 -2.82 -29.50 7.53
N GLN A 90 -2.35 -28.54 8.32
CA GLN A 90 -2.35 -27.14 7.90
C GLN A 90 -1.51 -26.92 6.63
N VAL A 91 -0.40 -27.65 6.48
CA VAL A 91 0.41 -27.59 5.26
C VAL A 91 -0.39 -28.14 4.07
N ALA A 92 -0.95 -29.34 4.19
CA ALA A 92 -1.78 -29.95 3.15
C ALA A 92 -2.98 -29.07 2.77
N ALA A 93 -3.71 -28.56 3.76
CA ALA A 93 -4.88 -27.72 3.56
C ALA A 93 -4.55 -26.39 2.87
N SER A 94 -3.47 -25.72 3.29
CA SER A 94 -3.03 -24.48 2.64
C SER A 94 -2.54 -24.70 1.20
N THR A 95 -1.96 -25.87 0.89
CA THR A 95 -1.63 -26.26 -0.49
C THR A 95 -2.90 -26.49 -1.31
N ALA A 96 -3.88 -27.22 -0.76
CA ALA A 96 -5.17 -27.44 -1.43
C ALA A 96 -5.91 -26.14 -1.73
N LEU A 97 -5.91 -25.19 -0.78
CA LEU A 97 -6.47 -23.84 -1.02
C LEU A 97 -5.74 -23.09 -2.14
N LEU A 98 -4.42 -23.26 -2.28
CA LEU A 98 -3.67 -22.63 -3.35
C LEU A 98 -4.11 -23.19 -4.71
N SER A 99 -4.22 -24.52 -4.83
CA SER A 99 -4.72 -25.19 -6.04
C SER A 99 -6.13 -24.70 -6.40
N LEU A 100 -7.05 -24.67 -5.42
CA LEU A 100 -8.42 -24.17 -5.62
C LEU A 100 -8.46 -22.72 -6.14
N LEU A 101 -7.47 -21.90 -5.82
CA LEU A 101 -7.40 -20.48 -6.19
C LEU A 101 -6.50 -20.19 -7.40
N GLU A 102 -5.98 -21.22 -8.09
CA GLU A 102 -5.13 -21.05 -9.28
C GLU A 102 -5.89 -20.57 -10.52
N GLY A 103 -7.18 -20.88 -10.66
CA GLY A 103 -8.01 -20.47 -11.81
C GLY A 103 -8.31 -18.96 -11.86
N GLU A 104 -8.48 -18.42 -13.06
CA GLU A 104 -8.87 -17.00 -13.26
C GLU A 104 -10.33 -16.73 -12.90
N ASP A 105 -11.23 -17.70 -13.13
CA ASP A 105 -12.65 -17.60 -12.77
C ASP A 105 -12.87 -17.99 -11.31
N LYS A 106 -13.09 -16.97 -10.46
CA LYS A 106 -13.43 -17.11 -9.04
C LYS A 106 -14.85 -16.65 -8.76
N THR A 107 -15.76 -16.68 -9.74
CA THR A 107 -17.17 -16.27 -9.56
C THR A 107 -17.90 -17.10 -8.50
N TRP A 108 -17.41 -18.32 -8.22
CA TRP A 108 -17.90 -19.19 -7.16
C TRP A 108 -17.51 -18.73 -5.74
N LEU A 109 -16.46 -17.91 -5.59
CA LEU A 109 -15.96 -17.45 -4.29
C LEU A 109 -16.79 -16.25 -3.80
N VAL A 110 -17.79 -16.55 -2.97
CA VAL A 110 -18.65 -15.53 -2.36
C VAL A 110 -17.93 -14.77 -1.24
N GLU A 111 -18.43 -13.57 -0.93
CA GLU A 111 -17.82 -12.65 0.04
C GLU A 111 -17.61 -13.27 1.42
N GLU A 112 -18.60 -14.01 1.93
CA GLU A 112 -18.53 -14.63 3.25
C GLU A 112 -17.45 -15.73 3.33
N ASP A 113 -17.29 -16.52 2.26
CA ASP A 113 -16.26 -17.55 2.18
C ASP A 113 -14.86 -16.92 2.13
N GLY A 114 -14.70 -15.82 1.38
CA GLY A 114 -13.46 -15.04 1.35
C GLY A 114 -13.09 -14.45 2.72
N LYS A 115 -14.07 -13.87 3.44
CA LYS A 115 -13.88 -13.34 4.80
C LYS A 115 -13.49 -14.42 5.79
N GLU A 116 -14.14 -15.59 5.74
CA GLU A 116 -13.81 -16.71 6.60
C GLU A 116 -12.42 -17.27 6.28
N ALA A 117 -12.04 -17.34 4.99
CA ALA A 117 -10.71 -17.74 4.57
C ALA A 117 -9.63 -16.86 5.22
N VAL A 118 -9.75 -15.52 5.09
CA VAL A 118 -8.79 -14.59 5.70
C VAL A 118 -8.71 -14.78 7.21
N LYS A 119 -9.85 -14.93 7.89
CA LYS A 119 -9.90 -15.17 9.33
C LYS A 119 -9.16 -16.45 9.74
N VAL A 120 -9.44 -17.58 9.09
CA VAL A 120 -8.78 -18.87 9.39
C VAL A 120 -7.28 -18.79 9.11
N LEU A 121 -6.90 -18.26 7.94
CA LEU A 121 -5.51 -18.10 7.54
C LEU A 121 -4.73 -17.22 8.52
N MET A 122 -5.31 -16.12 9.02
CA MET A 122 -4.67 -15.28 10.04
C MET A 122 -4.41 -16.03 11.35
N VAL A 123 -5.36 -16.86 11.80
CA VAL A 123 -5.20 -17.66 13.03
C VAL A 123 -4.08 -18.69 12.86
N VAL A 124 -4.02 -19.36 11.72
CA VAL A 124 -2.98 -20.35 11.41
C VAL A 124 -1.62 -19.67 11.24
N LEU A 125 -1.57 -18.54 10.52
CA LEU A 125 -0.35 -17.75 10.32
C LEU A 125 0.25 -17.30 11.65
N LYS A 126 -0.58 -16.76 12.55
CA LYS A 126 -0.14 -16.34 13.88
C LYS A 126 0.40 -17.50 14.71
N ARG A 127 -0.25 -18.67 14.65
CA ARG A 127 0.19 -19.87 15.39
C ARG A 127 1.51 -20.44 14.88
N TYR A 128 1.72 -20.41 13.56
CA TYR A 128 2.87 -21.01 12.91
C TYR A 128 3.80 -19.99 12.25
N ILE A 129 3.91 -18.79 12.81
CA ILE A 129 4.74 -17.70 12.28
C ILE A 129 6.23 -18.11 12.13
N SER A 130 6.70 -19.03 12.98
CA SER A 130 8.04 -19.60 12.91
C SER A 130 8.21 -20.64 11.80
N SER A 131 7.14 -21.20 11.23
CA SER A 131 7.19 -22.25 10.22
C SER A 131 7.30 -21.70 8.80
N ARG A 132 8.46 -21.89 8.15
CA ARG A 132 8.69 -21.42 6.77
C ARG A 132 7.60 -21.88 5.80
N SER A 133 7.31 -23.19 5.75
CA SER A 133 6.35 -23.76 4.79
C SER A 133 4.96 -23.14 4.91
N LEU A 134 4.41 -23.11 6.11
CA LEU A 134 3.08 -22.55 6.39
C LEU A 134 3.00 -21.06 6.11
N VAL A 135 4.00 -20.27 6.52
CA VAL A 135 4.04 -18.84 6.20
C VAL A 135 4.02 -18.63 4.68
N CYS A 136 4.82 -19.41 3.93
CA CYS A 136 4.86 -19.30 2.47
C CYS A 136 3.51 -19.66 1.84
N ASN A 137 2.94 -20.83 2.17
CA ASN A 137 1.67 -21.26 1.59
C ASN A 137 0.55 -20.26 1.93
N ILE A 138 0.45 -19.83 3.18
CA ILE A 138 -0.59 -18.88 3.60
C ILE A 138 -0.42 -17.54 2.88
N CYS A 139 0.79 -16.97 2.81
CA CYS A 139 1.02 -15.73 2.08
C CYS A 139 0.68 -15.86 0.59
N LEU A 140 0.98 -17.00 -0.04
CA LEU A 140 0.62 -17.25 -1.43
C LEU A 140 -0.90 -17.34 -1.62
N VAL A 141 -1.62 -18.04 -0.74
CA VAL A 141 -3.08 -18.08 -0.73
C VAL A 141 -3.66 -16.67 -0.55
N LEU A 142 -3.12 -15.88 0.39
CA LEU A 142 -3.53 -14.50 0.61
C LEU A 142 -3.34 -13.64 -0.65
N CYS A 143 -2.23 -13.78 -1.39
CA CYS A 143 -2.03 -13.07 -2.67
C CYS A 143 -3.05 -13.44 -3.77
N ARG A 144 -3.76 -14.56 -3.63
CA ARG A 144 -4.82 -14.98 -4.58
C ARG A 144 -6.22 -14.52 -4.16
N LEU A 145 -6.34 -13.93 -2.98
CA LEU A 145 -7.57 -13.34 -2.44
C LEU A 145 -7.57 -11.83 -2.65
N GLN A 146 -8.74 -11.23 -2.80
CA GLN A 146 -8.89 -9.76 -2.83
C GLN A 146 -8.76 -9.21 -1.39
N LEU A 147 -7.54 -9.15 -0.87
CA LEU A 147 -7.27 -8.98 0.57
C LEU A 147 -7.85 -7.73 1.21
N PRO A 148 -7.77 -6.52 0.62
CA PRO A 148 -8.41 -5.36 1.23
C PRO A 148 -9.92 -5.57 1.42
N HIS A 149 -10.57 -6.18 0.42
CA HIS A 149 -12.01 -6.47 0.43
C HIS A 149 -12.38 -7.56 1.44
N TYR A 150 -11.74 -8.73 1.39
CA TYR A 150 -12.10 -9.86 2.26
C TYR A 150 -11.58 -9.73 3.69
N ALA A 151 -10.49 -9.00 3.94
CA ALA A 151 -10.02 -8.78 5.30
C ALA A 151 -10.96 -7.84 6.08
N GLY A 152 -11.54 -6.84 5.41
CA GLY A 152 -12.43 -5.86 6.03
C GLY A 152 -11.81 -5.26 7.30
N GLU A 153 -12.55 -5.29 8.41
CA GLU A 153 -12.09 -4.79 9.71
C GLU A 153 -10.84 -5.49 10.29
N ARG A 154 -10.46 -6.66 9.74
CA ARG A 154 -9.27 -7.43 10.18
C ARG A 154 -8.00 -7.02 9.45
N PHE A 155 -8.12 -6.18 8.41
CA PHE A 155 -6.99 -5.73 7.60
C PHE A 155 -5.86 -5.13 8.44
N PRO A 156 -6.10 -4.25 9.44
CA PRO A 156 -5.04 -3.71 10.29
C PRO A 156 -4.23 -4.79 11.02
N GLN A 157 -4.91 -5.81 11.55
CA GLN A 157 -4.25 -6.90 12.28
C GLN A 157 -3.48 -7.81 11.33
N LEU A 158 -3.97 -8.04 10.11
CA LEU A 158 -3.24 -8.77 9.07
C LEU A 158 -1.96 -8.02 8.70
N VAL A 159 -2.03 -6.72 8.44
CA VAL A 159 -0.86 -5.88 8.12
C VAL A 159 0.16 -5.95 9.26
N ARG A 160 -0.27 -5.88 10.52
CA ARG A 160 0.62 -6.01 11.68
C ARG A 160 1.39 -7.33 11.69
N LEU A 161 0.71 -8.45 11.43
CA LEU A 161 1.35 -9.78 11.36
C LEU A 161 2.36 -9.87 10.22
N LEU A 162 2.05 -9.30 9.06
CA LEU A 162 2.96 -9.26 7.92
C LEU A 162 4.19 -8.39 8.20
N VAL A 163 4.02 -7.25 8.88
CA VAL A 163 5.14 -6.39 9.29
C VAL A 163 6.05 -7.11 10.29
N GLU A 164 5.49 -7.90 11.21
CA GLU A 164 6.28 -8.75 12.13
C GLU A 164 7.14 -9.77 11.36
N LEU A 165 6.55 -10.45 10.37
CA LEU A 165 7.28 -11.35 9.48
C LEU A 165 8.38 -10.64 8.68
N VAL A 166 8.12 -9.41 8.23
CA VAL A 166 9.10 -8.61 7.49
C VAL A 166 10.29 -8.24 8.38
N ARG A 167 10.03 -7.85 9.62
CA ARG A 167 11.03 -7.40 10.58
C ARG A 167 11.81 -8.52 11.25
N ASP A 168 11.35 -9.77 11.17
CA ASP A 168 12.05 -10.93 11.73
C ASP A 168 13.44 -11.08 11.12
N ARG A 169 14.49 -10.82 11.91
CA ARG A 169 15.91 -10.93 11.52
C ARG A 169 16.50 -12.32 11.78
N GLY A 170 15.73 -13.24 12.33
CA GLY A 170 16.22 -14.49 12.95
C GLY A 170 16.65 -15.61 12.00
N VAL A 171 16.56 -15.44 10.67
CA VAL A 171 16.79 -16.56 9.73
C VAL A 171 17.79 -16.20 8.63
N ARG A 172 18.71 -17.13 8.34
CA ARG A 172 19.57 -17.11 7.14
C ARG A 172 18.79 -17.14 5.82
N ASP A 173 17.51 -17.54 5.89
CA ASP A 173 16.62 -17.72 4.76
C ASP A 173 15.54 -16.63 4.75
N ASP A 174 15.60 -15.80 3.70
CA ASP A 174 14.77 -14.62 3.49
C ASP A 174 13.38 -14.94 2.91
N THR A 175 13.05 -16.21 2.69
CA THR A 175 11.84 -16.61 1.94
C THR A 175 10.56 -16.09 2.61
N LYS A 176 10.42 -16.22 3.94
CA LYS A 176 9.23 -15.74 4.67
C LYS A 176 9.02 -14.24 4.50
N ARG A 177 10.11 -13.48 4.55
CA ARG A 177 10.08 -12.04 4.39
C ARG A 177 9.64 -11.68 2.98
N LYS A 178 10.24 -12.31 1.96
CA LYS A 178 9.89 -12.05 0.55
C LYS A 178 8.40 -12.25 0.27
N VAL A 179 7.82 -13.38 0.69
CA VAL A 179 6.39 -13.63 0.48
C VAL A 179 5.50 -12.66 1.27
N ALA A 180 5.91 -12.23 2.47
CA ALA A 180 5.17 -11.23 3.25
C ALA A 180 5.23 -9.84 2.58
N VAL A 181 6.38 -9.45 2.01
CA VAL A 181 6.51 -8.21 1.22
C VAL A 181 5.62 -8.28 -0.01
N GLU A 182 5.52 -9.41 -0.71
CA GLU A 182 4.62 -9.55 -1.86
C GLU A 182 3.14 -9.37 -1.48
N VAL A 183 2.71 -9.92 -0.34
CA VAL A 183 1.35 -9.71 0.17
C VAL A 183 1.11 -8.22 0.47
N LEU A 184 2.08 -7.54 1.10
CA LEU A 184 2.00 -6.10 1.38
C LEU A 184 1.98 -5.26 0.10
N ARG A 185 2.81 -5.60 -0.89
CA ARG A 185 2.83 -4.93 -2.20
C ARG A 185 1.47 -5.03 -2.88
N TYR A 186 0.92 -6.23 -2.99
CA TYR A 186 -0.39 -6.48 -3.58
C TYR A 186 -1.49 -5.74 -2.80
N SER A 187 -1.45 -5.81 -1.46
CA SER A 187 -2.42 -5.10 -0.62
C SER A 187 -2.36 -3.58 -0.84
N ALA A 188 -1.18 -3.00 -0.97
CA ALA A 188 -1.00 -1.56 -1.21
C ALA A 188 -1.54 -1.13 -2.59
N SER A 189 -1.33 -1.94 -3.63
CA SER A 189 -1.83 -1.61 -4.98
C SER A 189 -3.35 -1.64 -5.06
N GLU A 190 -3.98 -2.62 -4.42
CA GLU A 190 -5.44 -2.80 -4.43
C GLU A 190 -6.18 -1.92 -3.41
N SER A 191 -5.46 -1.31 -2.46
CA SER A 191 -6.05 -0.47 -1.41
C SER A 191 -6.39 0.94 -1.92
N ASP A 192 -7.43 1.54 -1.34
CA ASP A 192 -7.69 2.96 -1.46
C ASP A 192 -6.75 3.81 -0.57
N GLN A 193 -6.91 5.13 -0.62
CA GLN A 193 -6.12 6.08 0.18
C GLN A 193 -6.20 5.80 1.69
N HIS A 194 -7.37 5.41 2.21
CA HIS A 194 -7.58 5.19 3.63
C HIS A 194 -6.86 3.92 4.11
N LEU A 195 -7.01 2.82 3.38
CA LEU A 195 -6.33 1.56 3.71
C LEU A 195 -4.81 1.67 3.56
N ARG A 196 -4.31 2.41 2.57
CA ARG A 196 -2.87 2.71 2.45
C ARG A 196 -2.36 3.53 3.64
N ALA A 197 -3.13 4.50 4.15
CA ALA A 197 -2.77 5.25 5.35
C ALA A 197 -2.68 4.33 6.58
N ILE A 198 -3.64 3.41 6.76
CA ILE A 198 -3.57 2.37 7.80
C ILE A 198 -2.30 1.53 7.65
N MET A 199 -1.93 1.12 6.44
CA MET A 199 -0.67 0.39 6.24
C MET A 199 0.57 1.19 6.70
N GLY A 200 0.55 2.51 6.49
CA GLY A 200 1.54 3.42 7.03
C GLY A 200 1.61 3.40 8.56
N ASP A 201 0.47 3.56 9.22
CA ASP A 201 0.33 3.58 10.68
C ASP A 201 0.82 2.26 11.33
N PHE A 202 0.61 1.13 10.66
CA PHE A 202 1.12 -0.17 11.11
C PHE A 202 2.60 -0.43 10.75
N GLY A 203 3.28 0.58 10.21
CA GLY A 203 4.73 0.60 10.07
C GLY A 203 5.25 -0.01 8.78
N VAL A 204 4.43 -0.22 7.75
CA VAL A 204 4.87 -0.80 6.48
C VAL A 204 5.95 0.05 5.81
N VAL A 205 5.81 1.38 5.80
CA VAL A 205 6.81 2.31 5.23
C VAL A 205 8.18 2.10 5.89
N SER A 206 8.23 2.16 7.23
CA SER A 206 9.47 1.95 7.98
C SER A 206 10.07 0.54 7.78
N ALA A 207 9.22 -0.48 7.61
CA ALA A 207 9.67 -1.85 7.37
C ALA A 207 10.36 -1.95 6.00
N MET A 208 9.76 -1.39 4.94
CA MET A 208 10.35 -1.37 3.59
C MET A 208 11.68 -0.61 3.56
N LEU A 209 11.74 0.56 4.22
CA LEU A 209 12.99 1.33 4.33
C LEU A 209 14.09 0.54 5.05
N GLY A 210 13.75 -0.17 6.14
CA GLY A 210 14.70 -1.03 6.84
C GLY A 210 15.21 -2.21 6.01
N LEU A 211 14.39 -2.74 5.09
CA LEU A 211 14.84 -3.75 4.14
C LEU A 211 15.79 -3.17 3.09
N ILE A 212 15.47 -2.00 2.56
CA ILE A 212 16.30 -1.29 1.58
C ILE A 212 17.67 -1.00 2.18
N ASP A 213 17.72 -0.48 3.40
CA ASP A 213 18.96 -0.23 4.15
C ASP A 213 19.78 -1.51 4.32
N SER A 214 19.15 -2.58 4.81
CA SER A 214 19.80 -3.89 4.99
C SER A 214 20.35 -4.49 3.69
N ARG A 215 19.73 -4.18 2.54
CA ARG A 215 20.19 -4.64 1.21
C ARG A 215 21.38 -3.83 0.71
N LEU A 216 21.35 -2.50 0.91
CA LEU A 216 22.44 -1.61 0.56
C LEU A 216 23.73 -2.00 1.32
N ASP A 217 23.62 -2.34 2.60
CA ASP A 217 24.76 -2.78 3.43
C ASP A 217 25.39 -4.07 2.94
N ARG A 218 24.57 -5.01 2.45
CA ARG A 218 25.02 -6.36 2.07
C ARG A 218 25.53 -6.46 0.63
N GLN A 219 25.42 -5.39 -0.16
CA GLN A 219 25.68 -5.37 -1.61
C GLN A 219 25.09 -6.61 -2.31
N ALA A 220 23.87 -7.00 -1.93
CA ALA A 220 23.26 -8.21 -2.48
C ALA A 220 23.07 -8.04 -3.99
N THR A 221 23.77 -8.86 -4.78
CA THR A 221 23.93 -8.68 -6.23
C THR A 221 22.80 -9.28 -7.08
N ILE A 222 21.91 -10.08 -6.49
CA ILE A 222 20.93 -10.90 -7.26
C ILE A 222 19.49 -10.38 -7.14
N TYR A 223 19.16 -9.61 -6.09
CA TYR A 223 17.80 -9.09 -5.89
C TYR A 223 17.85 -7.64 -5.40
N HIS A 224 17.38 -6.74 -6.25
CA HIS A 224 17.57 -5.30 -6.10
C HIS A 224 16.41 -4.59 -5.38
N GLY A 225 15.60 -5.30 -4.59
CA GLY A 225 14.57 -4.66 -3.77
C GLY A 225 13.43 -3.98 -4.55
N GLU A 226 13.17 -4.43 -5.78
CA GLU A 226 12.12 -3.87 -6.64
C GLU A 226 10.74 -3.94 -5.95
N THR A 227 10.41 -5.07 -5.31
CA THR A 227 9.14 -5.25 -4.60
C THR A 227 8.99 -4.23 -3.48
N GLU A 228 10.05 -3.95 -2.71
CA GLU A 228 10.05 -2.94 -1.65
C GLU A 228 9.80 -1.53 -2.21
N TRP A 229 10.46 -1.16 -3.31
CA TRP A 229 10.25 0.13 -3.97
C TRP A 229 8.85 0.26 -4.58
N MET A 230 8.33 -0.80 -5.22
CA MET A 230 6.95 -0.86 -5.73
C MET A 230 5.91 -0.74 -4.61
N THR A 231 6.20 -1.33 -3.44
CA THR A 231 5.35 -1.22 -2.25
C THR A 231 5.33 0.22 -1.75
N LEU A 232 6.50 0.85 -1.61
CA LEU A 232 6.61 2.24 -1.16
C LEU A 232 5.90 3.20 -2.13
N TRP A 233 6.09 3.05 -3.44
CA TRP A 233 5.40 3.87 -4.43
C TRP A 233 3.88 3.74 -4.32
N SER A 234 3.38 2.50 -4.19
CA SER A 234 1.94 2.25 -4.01
C SER A 234 1.41 2.91 -2.73
N LEU A 235 2.19 2.93 -1.65
CA LEU A 235 1.79 3.52 -0.37
C LEU A 235 1.83 5.04 -0.36
N THR A 236 2.72 5.68 -1.13
CA THR A 236 2.82 7.15 -1.19
C THR A 236 1.77 7.78 -2.10
N LYS A 237 1.22 7.00 -3.04
CA LYS A 237 0.27 7.50 -4.04
C LYS A 237 -0.99 8.09 -3.40
N ASP A 238 -1.11 9.41 -3.51
CA ASP A 238 -2.18 10.24 -2.95
C ASP A 238 -2.34 10.12 -1.42
N VAL A 239 -1.30 9.70 -0.68
CA VAL A 239 -1.34 9.54 0.79
C VAL A 239 -0.30 10.41 1.48
N PRO A 240 -0.61 11.69 1.83
CA PRO A 240 0.36 12.62 2.42
C PRO A 240 1.02 12.10 3.70
N ALA A 241 0.29 11.38 4.56
CA ALA A 241 0.84 10.79 5.78
C ALA A 241 1.98 9.79 5.48
N ASN A 242 1.82 8.95 4.45
CA ASN A 242 2.85 7.99 4.06
C ASN A 242 4.04 8.67 3.39
N CYS A 243 3.81 9.74 2.62
CA CYS A 243 4.88 10.58 2.10
C CYS A 243 5.72 11.18 3.24
N GLN A 244 5.08 11.66 4.31
CA GLN A 244 5.80 12.17 5.48
C GLN A 244 6.59 11.06 6.18
N LEU A 245 6.00 9.89 6.42
CA LEU A 245 6.71 8.73 6.98
C LEU A 245 7.94 8.33 6.15
N PHE A 246 7.84 8.41 4.82
CA PHE A 246 8.96 8.14 3.92
C PHE A 246 10.08 9.18 4.08
N LEU A 247 9.73 10.46 4.14
CA LEU A 247 10.69 11.56 4.31
C LEU A 247 11.37 11.50 5.69
N ASP A 248 10.60 11.31 6.76
CA ASP A 248 11.08 11.16 8.14
C ASP A 248 12.03 9.95 8.27
N GLY A 249 11.74 8.89 7.52
CA GLY A 249 12.58 7.70 7.42
C GLY A 249 13.84 7.85 6.56
N GLN A 250 14.22 9.07 6.16
CA GLN A 250 15.35 9.35 5.27
C GLN A 250 15.22 8.72 3.87
N GLY A 251 13.99 8.53 3.38
CA GLY A 251 13.69 7.88 2.11
C GLY A 251 14.47 8.44 0.91
N LEU A 252 14.63 9.77 0.83
CA LEU A 252 15.42 10.40 -0.24
C LEU A 252 16.91 10.06 -0.18
N ALA A 253 17.48 9.88 1.01
CA ALA A 253 18.86 9.44 1.15
C ALA A 253 19.04 8.01 0.65
N TYR A 254 18.06 7.13 0.90
CA TYR A 254 18.05 5.78 0.35
C TYR A 254 17.90 5.77 -1.17
N VAL A 255 17.04 6.62 -1.73
CA VAL A 255 16.94 6.82 -3.19
C VAL A 255 18.31 7.17 -3.78
N MET A 256 19.02 8.13 -3.18
CA MET A 256 20.35 8.53 -3.65
C MET A 256 21.36 7.39 -3.58
N LYS A 257 21.44 6.68 -2.45
CA LYS A 257 22.32 5.51 -2.29
C LYS A 257 21.98 4.44 -3.33
N TYR A 258 20.71 4.14 -3.55
CA TYR A 258 20.28 3.10 -4.49
C TYR A 258 20.69 3.42 -5.93
N LEU A 259 20.43 4.64 -6.39
CA LEU A 259 20.75 5.07 -7.75
C LEU A 259 22.26 5.19 -8.00
N GLN A 260 23.06 5.37 -6.94
CA GLN A 260 24.52 5.33 -7.00
C GLN A 260 25.07 3.90 -7.07
N VAL A 261 24.55 2.99 -6.24
CA VAL A 261 25.00 1.58 -6.17
C VAL A 261 24.55 0.79 -7.40
N TYR A 262 23.37 1.10 -7.94
CA TYR A 262 22.77 0.39 -9.08
C TYR A 262 22.59 1.35 -10.28
N PRO A 263 23.68 1.78 -10.93
CA PRO A 263 23.65 2.76 -12.01
C PRO A 263 23.10 2.18 -13.34
N CYS A 264 22.81 0.89 -13.41
CA CYS A 264 22.26 0.20 -14.58
C CYS A 264 21.12 -0.72 -14.10
N GLY A 265 19.87 -0.42 -14.47
CA GLY A 265 18.71 -1.22 -14.06
C GLY A 265 17.42 -0.40 -14.11
N ASP A 266 16.64 -0.55 -15.19
CA ASP A 266 15.41 0.21 -15.37
C ASP A 266 14.26 -0.27 -14.44
N GLU A 267 14.30 -1.54 -14.04
CA GLU A 267 13.35 -2.18 -13.11
C GLU A 267 13.23 -1.42 -11.78
N LEU A 268 14.31 -0.77 -11.33
CA LEU A 268 14.34 0.00 -10.07
C LEU A 268 14.02 1.47 -10.28
N ARG A 269 14.49 2.01 -11.39
CA ARG A 269 14.26 3.43 -11.72
C ARG A 269 12.79 3.71 -11.88
N TYR A 270 12.03 2.76 -12.41
CA TYR A 270 10.60 2.94 -12.63
C TYR A 270 9.83 3.21 -11.33
N PRO A 271 9.83 2.33 -10.31
CA PRO A 271 9.17 2.62 -9.03
C PRO A 271 9.77 3.80 -8.29
N ILE A 272 11.10 3.97 -8.28
CA ILE A 272 11.74 5.10 -7.59
C ILE A 272 11.29 6.43 -8.21
N THR A 273 11.29 6.56 -9.53
CA THR A 273 10.86 7.81 -10.18
C THR A 273 9.36 8.05 -10.04
N GLY A 274 8.55 7.00 -10.02
CA GLY A 274 7.11 7.09 -9.70
C GLY A 274 6.87 7.62 -8.29
N LEU A 275 7.59 7.11 -7.29
CA LEU A 275 7.54 7.61 -5.92
C LEU A 275 7.96 9.08 -5.81
N LEU A 276 9.07 9.46 -6.47
CA LEU A 276 9.53 10.85 -6.49
C LEU A 276 8.50 11.79 -7.11
N HIS A 277 7.80 11.34 -8.17
CA HIS A 277 6.68 12.05 -8.75
C HIS A 277 5.58 12.29 -7.71
N ASP A 278 5.14 11.26 -7.01
CA ASP A 278 4.05 11.37 -6.02
C ASP A 278 4.40 12.39 -4.92
N LEU A 279 5.66 12.42 -4.47
CA LEU A 279 6.11 13.42 -3.49
C LEU A 279 5.98 14.86 -4.02
N VAL A 280 6.43 15.16 -5.24
CA VAL A 280 6.43 16.54 -5.75
C VAL A 280 5.04 17.04 -6.17
N THR A 281 4.05 16.16 -6.31
CA THR A 281 2.66 16.63 -6.53
C THR A 281 2.19 17.52 -5.39
N THR A 282 2.69 17.28 -4.17
CA THR A 282 2.42 18.10 -2.98
C THR A 282 3.51 19.17 -2.81
N HIS A 283 3.11 20.44 -2.91
CA HIS A 283 4.03 21.59 -2.79
C HIS A 283 4.88 21.57 -1.51
N HIS A 284 4.30 21.14 -0.38
CA HIS A 284 5.00 21.07 0.91
C HIS A 284 6.26 20.19 0.90
N TYR A 285 6.33 19.18 0.03
CA TYR A 285 7.46 18.25 -0.03
C TYR A 285 8.57 18.66 -1.01
N ARG A 286 8.31 19.63 -1.91
CA ARG A 286 9.29 20.09 -2.91
C ARG A 286 10.59 20.65 -2.31
N PRO A 287 10.59 21.38 -1.16
CA PRO A 287 11.84 21.86 -0.54
C PRO A 287 12.81 20.73 -0.13
N TYR A 288 12.31 19.53 0.16
CA TYR A 288 13.17 18.37 0.47
C TYR A 288 14.01 17.95 -0.75
N PHE A 289 13.50 18.16 -1.97
CA PHE A 289 14.24 17.85 -3.19
C PHE A 289 15.42 18.79 -3.41
N MET A 290 15.22 20.07 -3.11
CA MET A 290 16.26 21.09 -3.20
C MET A 290 17.32 20.93 -2.12
N SER A 291 16.92 20.44 -0.94
CA SER A 291 17.80 20.21 0.21
C SER A 291 18.58 18.90 0.13
N CYS A 292 18.13 17.93 -0.67
CA CYS A 292 18.77 16.63 -0.82
C CYS A 292 19.96 16.70 -1.81
N PRO A 293 21.21 16.51 -1.36
CA PRO A 293 22.38 16.71 -2.22
C PRO A 293 22.38 15.79 -3.45
N GLY A 294 22.50 16.37 -4.64
CA GLY A 294 22.61 15.65 -5.91
C GLY A 294 21.31 15.05 -6.44
N LEU A 295 20.18 15.13 -5.71
CA LEU A 295 18.91 14.54 -6.14
C LEU A 295 18.39 15.16 -7.43
N ILE A 296 18.42 16.49 -7.53
CA ILE A 296 18.01 17.20 -8.75
C ILE A 296 18.90 16.82 -9.94
N THR A 297 20.21 16.66 -9.73
CA THR A 297 21.15 16.20 -10.75
C THR A 297 20.79 14.80 -11.26
N VAL A 298 20.43 13.89 -10.35
CA VAL A 298 20.00 12.54 -10.70
C VAL A 298 18.69 12.54 -11.48
N VAL A 299 17.68 13.29 -11.04
CA VAL A 299 16.40 13.44 -11.77
C VAL A 299 16.63 14.01 -13.17
N PHE A 300 17.49 15.02 -13.29
CA PHE A 300 17.86 15.61 -14.56
C PHE A 300 18.55 14.61 -15.50
N ASP A 301 19.48 13.82 -14.98
CA ASP A 301 20.15 12.78 -15.74
C ASP A 301 19.20 11.64 -16.16
N LEU A 302 18.22 11.31 -15.32
CA LEU A 302 17.17 10.34 -15.65
C LEU A 302 16.36 10.80 -16.87
N LEU A 303 16.03 12.09 -16.99
CA LEU A 303 15.37 12.64 -18.17
C LEU A 303 16.25 12.62 -19.43
N ARG A 304 17.53 12.98 -19.29
CA ARG A 304 18.45 13.24 -20.40
C ARG A 304 19.00 11.97 -21.04
N LYS A 305 19.34 10.95 -20.26
CA LYS A 305 20.05 9.76 -20.74
C LYS A 305 19.11 8.88 -21.58
N ALA A 306 19.49 8.64 -22.83
CA ALA A 306 18.64 7.97 -23.82
C ALA A 306 18.42 6.47 -23.55
N TYR A 307 19.29 5.84 -22.75
CA TYR A 307 19.16 4.42 -22.39
C TYR A 307 18.04 4.15 -21.37
N ASN A 308 17.52 5.18 -20.69
CA ASN A 308 16.39 5.01 -19.78
C ASN A 308 15.11 4.76 -20.57
N THR A 309 14.23 3.90 -20.07
CA THR A 309 12.90 3.69 -20.64
C THR A 309 12.10 4.99 -20.75
N PHE A 310 11.12 4.98 -21.65
CA PHE A 310 10.25 6.13 -21.84
C PHE A 310 9.52 6.51 -20.55
N ASP A 311 9.03 5.54 -19.77
CA ASP A 311 8.25 5.82 -18.57
C ASP A 311 9.10 6.43 -17.45
N VAL A 312 10.34 5.94 -17.24
CA VAL A 312 11.30 6.54 -16.30
C VAL A 312 11.58 8.00 -16.68
N ARG A 313 11.78 8.28 -17.97
CA ARG A 313 12.01 9.64 -18.46
C ARG A 313 10.76 10.52 -18.34
N CYS A 314 9.57 9.96 -18.50
CA CYS A 314 8.31 10.66 -18.28
C CYS A 314 8.12 11.03 -16.81
N HIS A 315 8.36 10.12 -15.87
CA HIS A 315 8.33 10.44 -14.44
C HIS A 315 9.36 11.52 -14.09
N ALA A 316 10.59 11.41 -14.60
CA ALA A 316 11.62 12.45 -14.39
C ALA A 316 11.19 13.82 -14.95
N ALA A 317 10.57 13.85 -16.14
CA ALA A 317 10.03 15.07 -16.73
C ALA A 317 8.90 15.67 -15.88
N GLN A 318 8.01 14.85 -15.32
CA GLN A 318 6.96 15.31 -14.39
C GLN A 318 7.57 15.91 -13.13
N VAL A 319 8.56 15.22 -12.55
CA VAL A 319 9.25 15.70 -11.34
C VAL A 319 9.83 17.09 -11.59
N LEU A 320 10.56 17.25 -12.70
CA LEU A 320 11.11 18.55 -13.08
C LEU A 320 10.03 19.60 -13.35
N ALA A 321 8.94 19.25 -14.04
CA ALA A 321 7.84 20.18 -14.33
C ALA A 321 7.23 20.74 -13.03
N PHE A 322 6.99 19.90 -12.02
CA PHE A 322 6.51 20.36 -10.71
C PHE A 322 7.54 21.23 -10.00
N LEU A 323 8.83 20.86 -9.98
CA LEU A 323 9.86 21.65 -9.30
C LEU A 323 10.11 23.01 -9.98
N VAL A 324 10.15 23.09 -11.31
CA VAL A 324 10.32 24.37 -12.00
C VAL A 324 9.06 25.26 -11.90
N SER A 325 7.89 24.67 -11.63
CA SER A 325 6.64 25.41 -11.45
C SER A 325 6.63 26.34 -10.24
N ASP A 326 7.46 26.06 -9.23
CA ASP A 326 7.60 26.88 -8.01
C ASP A 326 8.23 28.25 -8.31
N GLY A 327 8.92 28.38 -9.44
CA GLY A 327 9.56 29.61 -9.88
C GLY A 327 11.05 29.65 -9.59
N GLU A 328 11.68 30.79 -9.87
CA GLU A 328 13.14 30.94 -9.80
C GLU A 328 13.66 30.98 -8.36
N LYS A 329 12.93 31.62 -7.45
CA LYS A 329 13.36 31.81 -6.05
C LYS A 329 13.45 30.50 -5.27
N GLU A 330 12.60 29.54 -5.59
CA GLU A 330 12.56 28.23 -4.93
C GLU A 330 13.61 27.25 -5.48
N TRP A 331 14.26 27.59 -6.60
CA TRP A 331 15.32 26.76 -7.17
C TRP A 331 16.67 27.09 -6.54
N THR A 332 17.06 26.35 -5.50
CA THR A 332 18.30 26.60 -4.74
C THR A 332 19.47 25.72 -5.15
N VAL A 333 19.37 25.00 -6.28
CA VAL A 333 20.41 24.08 -6.76
C VAL A 333 21.21 24.70 -7.91
N ASP A 334 22.54 24.71 -7.78
CA ASP A 334 23.43 25.32 -8.78
C ASP A 334 23.61 24.46 -10.04
N ASP A 335 23.68 23.14 -9.92
CA ASP A 335 23.79 22.24 -11.07
C ASP A 335 22.87 21.00 -10.95
N PRO A 336 21.90 20.83 -11.88
CA PRO A 336 21.58 21.74 -12.97
C PRO A 336 20.96 23.05 -12.48
N THR A 337 21.34 24.17 -13.09
CA THR A 337 20.60 25.44 -12.95
C THR A 337 19.15 25.26 -13.39
N ARG A 338 18.22 26.06 -12.86
CA ARG A 338 16.82 26.08 -13.30
C ARG A 338 16.67 26.20 -14.82
N HIS A 339 17.45 27.08 -15.44
CA HIS A 339 17.44 27.28 -16.89
C HIS A 339 17.76 25.98 -17.65
N LYS A 340 18.85 25.29 -17.29
CA LYS A 340 19.20 23.97 -17.87
C LYS A 340 18.07 22.95 -17.72
N ALA A 341 17.43 22.90 -16.55
CA ALA A 341 16.32 21.97 -16.30
C ALA A 341 15.11 22.27 -17.20
N VAL A 342 14.70 23.54 -17.27
CA VAL A 342 13.61 24.02 -18.15
C VAL A 342 13.92 23.74 -19.61
N THR A 343 15.10 24.12 -20.11
CA THR A 343 15.51 23.86 -21.50
C THR A 343 15.51 22.37 -21.84
N THR A 344 15.97 21.52 -20.92
CA THR A 344 15.99 20.07 -21.14
C THR A 344 14.58 19.47 -21.16
N LEU A 345 13.66 20.00 -20.33
CA LEU A 345 12.25 19.65 -20.38
C LEU A 345 11.62 20.03 -21.73
N GLY A 346 11.89 21.23 -22.23
CA GLY A 346 11.44 21.68 -23.56
C GLY A 346 12.00 20.80 -24.70
N ILE A 347 13.28 20.43 -24.65
CA ILE A 347 13.88 19.49 -25.62
C ILE A 347 13.18 18.12 -25.56
N PHE A 348 12.87 17.63 -24.36
CA PHE A 348 12.15 16.37 -24.20
C PHE A 348 10.74 16.42 -24.81
N LEU A 349 10.02 17.54 -24.61
CA LEU A 349 8.64 17.76 -25.06
C LEU A 349 8.53 18.02 -26.56
N SER A 350 9.45 18.79 -27.15
CA SER A 350 9.47 19.11 -28.59
C SER A 350 9.48 17.88 -29.52
N ARG A 351 9.97 16.75 -29.01
CA ARG A 351 10.05 15.47 -29.74
C ARG A 351 8.80 14.61 -29.58
N ARG A 352 7.76 15.09 -28.89
CA ARG A 352 6.59 14.30 -28.50
C ARG A 352 5.40 14.59 -29.38
N THR A 353 4.83 13.51 -29.89
CA THR A 353 3.49 13.48 -30.47
C THR A 353 2.52 12.90 -29.45
N VAL A 354 1.23 13.20 -29.61
CA VAL A 354 0.18 12.50 -28.87
C VAL A 354 0.15 11.06 -29.37
N ASN A 355 0.51 10.12 -28.50
CA ASN A 355 0.65 8.70 -28.84
C ASN A 355 -0.32 7.86 -28.01
N LYS A 356 -0.77 6.73 -28.59
CA LYS A 356 -1.79 5.86 -27.98
C LYS A 356 -1.25 4.95 -26.86
N TYR A 357 0.03 5.02 -26.53
CA TYR A 357 0.67 4.14 -25.55
C TYR A 357 1.27 4.99 -24.43
N ARG A 358 0.57 5.06 -23.30
CA ARG A 358 1.06 5.55 -22.02
C ARG A 358 0.47 4.67 -20.94
N GLU A 359 1.32 4.13 -20.07
CA GLU A 359 0.91 3.27 -18.95
C GLU A 359 0.74 4.06 -17.63
N CYS A 360 0.58 5.39 -17.70
CA CYS A 360 0.33 6.20 -16.50
C CYS A 360 -1.18 6.37 -16.29
N SER A 361 -1.69 5.81 -15.18
CA SER A 361 -3.05 6.07 -14.69
C SER A 361 -3.03 7.25 -13.73
N TYR A 362 -3.87 8.26 -13.98
CA TYR A 362 -4.14 9.35 -13.04
C TYR A 362 -5.47 9.12 -12.33
N ASP A 363 -5.47 9.34 -11.01
CA ASP A 363 -6.68 9.25 -10.18
C ASP A 363 -7.23 10.65 -9.82
N SER A 364 -6.40 11.69 -9.93
CA SER A 364 -6.79 13.11 -9.98
C SER A 364 -6.04 13.85 -11.10
N LEU A 365 -6.64 14.92 -11.65
CA LEU A 365 -6.03 15.82 -12.62
C LEU A 365 -5.56 17.15 -12.00
N ASP A 366 -5.74 17.36 -10.70
CA ASP A 366 -5.44 18.62 -10.03
C ASP A 366 -4.01 19.09 -10.26
N GLY A 367 -3.04 18.18 -10.14
CA GLY A 367 -1.63 18.49 -10.39
C GLY A 367 -1.36 18.95 -11.83
N LEU A 368 -2.02 18.34 -12.82
CA LEU A 368 -1.89 18.76 -14.23
C LEU A 368 -2.58 20.09 -14.49
N LEU A 369 -3.75 20.31 -13.90
CA LEU A 369 -4.48 21.58 -14.01
C LEU A 369 -3.72 22.73 -13.33
N ALA A 370 -3.07 22.47 -12.19
CA ALA A 370 -2.19 23.42 -11.52
C ALA A 370 -0.99 23.79 -12.41
N LEU A 371 -0.32 22.80 -13.01
CA LEU A 371 0.78 23.05 -13.95
C LEU A 371 0.34 23.84 -15.19
N LEU A 372 -0.87 23.60 -15.70
CA LEU A 372 -1.39 24.31 -16.86
C LEU A 372 -1.57 25.83 -16.59
N LYS A 373 -1.84 26.21 -15.34
CA LYS A 373 -1.99 27.61 -14.91
C LYS A 373 -0.65 28.34 -14.69
N VAL A 374 0.48 27.65 -14.79
CA VAL A 374 1.81 28.25 -14.59
C VAL A 374 2.20 29.11 -15.80
N ASN A 375 2.05 30.42 -15.68
CA ASN A 375 2.29 31.37 -16.79
C ASN A 375 3.75 31.83 -16.93
N HIS A 376 4.58 31.63 -15.89
CA HIS A 376 5.99 32.05 -15.89
C HIS A 376 6.93 31.01 -16.53
N THR A 377 6.45 29.79 -16.78
CA THR A 377 7.23 28.68 -17.36
C THR A 377 6.39 27.90 -18.36
N GLN A 378 6.67 28.11 -19.65
CA GLN A 378 5.93 27.52 -20.77
C GLN A 378 5.97 25.99 -20.76
N GLU A 379 7.10 25.40 -20.40
CA GLU A 379 7.33 23.95 -20.39
C GLU A 379 6.42 23.23 -19.38
N CYS A 380 5.99 23.91 -18.31
CA CYS A 380 4.96 23.40 -17.39
C CYS A 380 3.60 23.26 -18.09
N GLN A 381 3.21 24.30 -18.84
CA GLN A 381 1.95 24.31 -19.59
C GLN A 381 1.97 23.28 -20.72
N GLU A 382 3.10 23.17 -21.43
CA GLU A 382 3.31 22.15 -22.47
C GLU A 382 3.21 20.74 -21.90
N TRP A 383 3.87 20.47 -20.76
CA TRP A 383 3.79 19.17 -20.08
C TRP A 383 2.35 18.81 -19.70
N ALA A 384 1.63 19.77 -19.10
CA ALA A 384 0.24 19.59 -18.70
C ALA A 384 -0.66 19.35 -19.90
N ALA A 385 -0.57 20.19 -20.94
CA ALA A 385 -1.38 20.07 -22.14
C ALA A 385 -1.10 18.75 -22.90
N TRP A 386 0.17 18.35 -23.01
CA TRP A 386 0.55 17.08 -23.61
C TRP A 386 -0.01 15.91 -22.80
N SER A 387 0.12 15.94 -21.47
CA SER A 387 -0.40 14.89 -20.60
C SER A 387 -1.93 14.75 -20.73
N LEU A 388 -2.67 15.86 -20.64
CA LEU A 388 -4.12 15.87 -20.79
C LEU A 388 -4.55 15.37 -22.19
N ALA A 389 -3.87 15.79 -23.26
CA ALA A 389 -4.16 15.34 -24.62
C ALA A 389 -3.96 13.81 -24.76
N ASN A 390 -2.87 13.26 -24.22
CA ASN A 390 -2.65 11.81 -24.25
C ASN A 390 -3.69 11.05 -23.43
N LEU A 391 -3.99 11.50 -22.21
CA LEU A 391 -4.96 10.84 -21.33
C LEU A 391 -6.35 10.80 -21.99
N THR A 392 -6.82 11.93 -22.52
CA THR A 392 -8.12 12.01 -23.20
C THR A 392 -8.18 11.21 -24.51
N VAL A 393 -7.05 10.97 -25.19
CA VAL A 393 -6.99 10.09 -26.37
C VAL A 393 -6.97 8.61 -25.98
N ILE A 394 -6.22 8.24 -24.94
CA ILE A 394 -6.06 6.85 -24.50
C ILE A 394 -7.34 6.33 -23.83
N ASN A 395 -7.91 7.11 -22.91
CA ASN A 395 -9.14 6.75 -22.22
C ASN A 395 -10.02 7.98 -22.00
N GLY A 396 -10.54 8.53 -23.09
CA GLY A 396 -11.39 9.70 -23.01
C GLY A 396 -12.63 9.50 -22.13
N LYS A 397 -13.19 8.29 -22.03
CA LYS A 397 -14.37 8.07 -21.18
C LYS A 397 -14.07 8.36 -19.70
N LYS A 398 -12.90 7.93 -19.20
CA LYS A 398 -12.42 8.22 -17.84
C LYS A 398 -12.03 9.69 -17.73
N TYR A 399 -11.08 10.13 -18.55
CA TYR A 399 -10.38 11.39 -18.32
C TYR A 399 -11.14 12.64 -18.79
N CYS A 400 -11.98 12.54 -19.83
CA CYS A 400 -12.85 13.65 -20.20
C CYS A 400 -13.96 13.86 -19.15
N ARG A 401 -14.48 12.77 -18.55
CA ARG A 401 -15.44 12.86 -17.45
C ARG A 401 -14.80 13.53 -16.23
N MET A 402 -13.61 13.08 -15.82
CA MET A 402 -12.85 13.69 -14.72
C MET A 402 -12.58 15.18 -14.98
N LEU A 403 -12.13 15.55 -16.18
CA LEU A 403 -11.96 16.97 -16.57
C LEU A 403 -13.25 17.80 -16.50
N GLU A 404 -14.41 17.21 -16.80
CA GLU A 404 -15.71 17.91 -16.70
C GLU A 404 -16.15 18.06 -15.25
N GLU A 405 -16.02 17.00 -14.45
CA GLU A 405 -16.39 16.96 -13.03
C GLU A 405 -15.54 17.93 -12.19
N ASP A 406 -14.23 18.01 -12.48
CA ASP A 406 -13.28 18.89 -11.78
C ASP A 406 -13.30 20.34 -12.31
N GLY A 407 -14.17 20.67 -13.25
CA GLY A 407 -14.19 21.98 -13.91
C GLY A 407 -12.94 22.30 -14.74
N GLY A 408 -12.11 21.30 -15.05
CA GLY A 408 -10.86 21.42 -15.79
C GLY A 408 -11.03 21.97 -17.21
N LEU A 409 -12.20 21.78 -17.86
CA LEU A 409 -12.48 22.41 -19.15
C LEU A 409 -12.48 23.94 -19.09
N ALA A 410 -12.96 24.54 -18.00
CA ALA A 410 -12.94 25.99 -17.84
C ALA A 410 -11.48 26.50 -17.75
N VAL A 411 -10.61 25.78 -17.03
CA VAL A 411 -9.17 26.07 -16.96
C VAL A 411 -8.52 25.99 -18.35
N VAL A 412 -8.86 24.96 -19.12
CA VAL A 412 -8.37 24.82 -20.50
C VAL A 412 -8.80 26.01 -21.37
N GLU A 413 -10.04 26.48 -21.24
CA GLU A 413 -10.55 27.63 -21.99
C GLU A 413 -9.91 28.95 -21.58
N GLU A 414 -9.74 29.17 -20.28
CA GLU A 414 -9.03 30.32 -19.72
C GLU A 414 -7.60 30.42 -20.28
N VAL A 415 -6.83 29.34 -20.17
CA VAL A 415 -5.43 29.29 -20.61
C VAL A 415 -5.31 29.44 -22.13
N MET A 416 -6.23 28.86 -22.90
CA MET A 416 -6.27 29.05 -24.37
C MET A 416 -6.56 30.49 -24.79
N GLY A 417 -7.21 31.28 -23.93
CA GLY A 417 -7.49 32.70 -24.16
C GLY A 417 -6.25 33.59 -24.06
N ASP A 418 -5.16 33.10 -23.46
CA ASP A 418 -3.92 33.86 -23.33
C ASP A 418 -3.21 34.00 -24.71
N CYS A 419 -2.92 35.25 -25.09
CA CYS A 419 -2.20 35.55 -26.32
C CYS A 419 -0.76 35.04 -26.30
N LYS A 420 -0.14 34.91 -25.11
CA LYS A 420 1.23 34.45 -24.92
C LYS A 420 1.41 32.94 -24.97
N LEU A 421 0.31 32.18 -24.89
CA LEU A 421 0.36 30.72 -24.92
C LEU A 421 0.87 30.22 -26.28
N ASP A 422 1.87 29.35 -26.24
CA ASP A 422 2.54 28.77 -27.40
C ASP A 422 1.58 28.00 -28.34
N HIS A 423 1.94 27.98 -29.63
CA HIS A 423 1.13 27.37 -30.68
C HIS A 423 0.96 25.86 -30.50
N ASN A 424 2.01 25.14 -30.11
CA ASN A 424 1.94 23.69 -29.89
C ASN A 424 1.07 23.39 -28.67
N THR A 425 1.22 24.15 -27.59
CA THR A 425 0.36 24.02 -26.40
C THR A 425 -1.10 24.26 -26.73
N LYS A 426 -1.42 25.32 -27.49
CA LYS A 426 -2.77 25.58 -28.00
C LYS A 426 -3.31 24.41 -28.82
N THR A 427 -2.46 23.79 -29.64
CA THR A 427 -2.84 22.63 -30.47
C THR A 427 -3.16 21.40 -29.63
N LEU A 428 -2.37 21.11 -28.59
CA LEU A 428 -2.64 20.02 -27.65
C LEU A 428 -3.96 20.24 -26.89
N LEU A 429 -4.22 21.46 -26.42
CA LEU A 429 -5.48 21.78 -25.74
C LEU A 429 -6.71 21.70 -26.66
N ARG A 430 -6.56 21.98 -27.97
CA ARG A 430 -7.62 21.71 -28.96
C ARG A 430 -7.95 20.22 -29.06
N ILE A 431 -6.96 19.33 -28.94
CA ILE A 431 -7.17 17.88 -28.91
C ILE A 431 -8.01 17.52 -27.68
N VAL A 432 -7.65 18.02 -26.50
CA VAL A 432 -8.42 17.81 -25.25
C VAL A 432 -9.88 18.22 -25.43
N LYS A 433 -10.13 19.44 -25.92
CA LYS A 433 -11.49 19.94 -26.18
C LYS A 433 -12.24 19.06 -27.19
N LYS A 434 -11.58 18.63 -28.26
CA LYS A 434 -12.19 17.75 -29.27
C LYS A 434 -12.60 16.41 -28.65
N GLN A 435 -11.72 15.78 -27.87
CA GLN A 435 -12.03 14.51 -27.20
C GLN A 435 -13.19 14.65 -26.22
N CYS A 436 -13.23 15.71 -25.40
CA CYS A 436 -14.32 15.93 -24.45
C CYS A 436 -15.66 16.17 -25.16
N ARG A 437 -15.67 16.88 -26.31
CA ARG A 437 -16.89 17.09 -27.12
C ARG A 437 -17.46 15.80 -27.71
N HIS A 438 -16.62 14.86 -28.13
CA HIS A 438 -17.07 13.59 -28.71
C HIS A 438 -17.66 12.62 -27.67
N ILE A 439 -17.32 12.80 -26.40
CA ILE A 439 -17.73 11.91 -25.31
C ILE A 439 -18.96 12.43 -24.58
N ARG A 440 -19.28 13.71 -24.74
CA ARG A 440 -20.64 14.18 -24.48
C ARG A 440 -21.59 13.31 -25.31
N PRO A 441 -22.55 12.61 -24.69
CA PRO A 441 -23.64 12.08 -25.48
C PRO A 441 -24.25 13.26 -26.26
N PRO A 442 -24.75 13.04 -27.50
CA PRO A 442 -25.60 14.04 -28.11
C PRO A 442 -26.65 14.39 -27.06
N ILE A 443 -26.88 15.68 -26.87
CA ILE A 443 -28.03 16.13 -26.09
C ILE A 443 -29.24 15.58 -26.86
N GLN A 444 -29.67 14.36 -26.53
CA GLN A 444 -31.05 13.99 -26.73
C GLN A 444 -31.80 14.89 -25.77
N ASP A 445 -32.80 15.57 -26.31
CA ASP A 445 -33.77 16.45 -25.66
C ASP A 445 -34.57 15.81 -24.50
N VAL A 446 -33.99 14.85 -23.78
CA VAL A 446 -34.56 14.22 -22.60
C VAL A 446 -34.54 15.17 -21.39
N LYS A 447 -33.67 16.21 -21.38
CA LYS A 447 -33.61 17.18 -20.27
C LYS A 447 -34.62 18.32 -20.35
N GLN A 448 -35.27 18.59 -21.48
CA GLN A 448 -36.33 19.63 -21.55
C GLN A 448 -37.75 19.07 -21.44
N HIS A 449 -38.02 17.83 -21.88
CA HIS A 449 -39.33 17.21 -21.68
C HIS A 449 -39.51 16.57 -20.30
N LYS A 450 -38.49 15.90 -19.73
CA LYS A 450 -38.60 15.39 -18.35
C LYS A 450 -38.63 16.49 -17.31
N ASN A 451 -37.94 17.62 -17.50
CA ASN A 451 -38.01 18.71 -16.52
C ASN A 451 -39.34 19.44 -16.52
N LYS A 452 -40.03 19.64 -17.67
CA LYS A 452 -41.39 20.22 -17.67
C LYS A 452 -42.44 19.26 -17.11
N GLU A 453 -42.31 17.96 -17.39
CA GLU A 453 -43.23 16.94 -16.87
C GLU A 453 -42.98 16.61 -15.39
N THR A 454 -41.74 16.75 -14.89
CA THR A 454 -41.39 16.56 -13.47
C THR A 454 -41.65 17.83 -12.65
N ILE A 455 -41.48 19.03 -13.21
CA ILE A 455 -41.86 20.29 -12.54
C ILE A 455 -43.40 20.39 -12.43
N GLY A 456 -44.14 20.01 -13.48
CA GLY A 456 -45.62 19.94 -13.42
C GLY A 456 -46.15 18.85 -12.46
N LYS A 457 -45.38 17.79 -12.19
CA LYS A 457 -45.70 16.75 -11.20
C LYS A 457 -45.19 17.05 -9.78
N LEU A 458 -44.35 18.09 -9.61
CA LEU A 458 -43.86 18.55 -8.30
C LEU A 458 -44.71 19.68 -7.71
N GLU A 459 -45.63 20.26 -8.49
CA GLU A 459 -46.57 21.29 -8.03
C GLU A 459 -47.87 20.70 -7.46
N GLU A 460 -48.10 19.38 -7.58
CA GLU A 460 -49.18 18.66 -6.91
C GLU A 460 -48.62 17.59 -5.95
N VAL A 461 -48.60 17.91 -4.65
CA VAL A 461 -48.36 17.01 -3.48
C VAL A 461 -46.88 16.61 -3.29
N ASP A 462 -46.11 17.11 -2.30
CA ASP A 462 -46.17 16.67 -0.89
C ASP A 462 -45.28 17.55 0.03
N HIS A 463 -45.78 17.91 1.22
CA HIS A 463 -45.13 18.67 2.29
C HIS A 463 -44.13 17.83 3.15
N SER A 464 -43.57 16.75 2.59
CA SER A 464 -42.80 15.75 3.34
C SER A 464 -41.29 16.00 3.46
N PRO A 465 -40.54 16.40 2.40
CA PRO A 465 -39.08 16.57 2.49
C PRO A 465 -38.67 17.74 3.39
N THR A 466 -39.40 18.86 3.32
CA THR A 466 -39.18 20.06 4.13
C THR A 466 -39.44 19.80 5.61
N THR A 467 -40.36 18.87 5.92
CA THR A 467 -40.66 18.46 7.30
C THR A 467 -39.58 17.51 7.85
N LYS A 468 -39.03 16.61 7.02
CA LYS A 468 -37.87 15.78 7.39
C LYS A 468 -36.61 16.62 7.61
N LEU A 469 -36.34 17.59 6.74
CA LEU A 469 -35.22 18.52 6.92
C LEU A 469 -35.38 19.36 8.19
N LYS A 470 -36.58 19.88 8.48
CA LYS A 470 -36.85 20.59 9.74
C LYS A 470 -36.69 19.69 10.97
N LYS A 471 -37.02 18.40 10.89
CA LYS A 471 -36.78 17.43 11.98
C LYS A 471 -35.29 17.16 12.18
N ILE A 472 -34.52 17.01 11.11
CA ILE A 472 -33.06 16.80 11.17
C ILE A 472 -32.36 18.04 11.73
N ILE A 473 -32.75 19.24 11.29
CA ILE A 473 -32.22 20.50 11.83
C ILE A 473 -32.52 20.63 13.32
N LYS A 474 -33.76 20.35 13.76
CA LYS A 474 -34.10 20.35 15.20
C LYS A 474 -33.34 19.29 15.98
N SER A 475 -33.08 18.12 15.38
CA SER A 475 -32.28 17.06 16.01
C SER A 475 -30.82 17.46 16.15
N LEU A 476 -30.25 18.14 15.15
CA LEU A 476 -28.87 18.66 15.19
C LEU A 476 -28.73 19.80 16.20
N GLU A 477 -29.70 20.72 16.26
CA GLU A 477 -29.75 21.79 17.27
C GLU A 477 -29.86 21.22 18.70
N PHE A 478 -30.61 20.12 18.87
CA PHE A 478 -30.69 19.43 20.16
C PHE A 478 -29.37 18.77 20.56
N SER A 479 -28.72 18.03 19.64
CA SER A 479 -27.41 17.42 19.89
C SER A 479 -26.32 18.47 20.15
N GLN A 480 -26.39 19.63 19.49
CA GLN A 480 -25.44 20.72 19.71
C GLN A 480 -25.63 21.37 21.08
N ARG A 481 -26.86 21.51 21.57
CA ARG A 481 -27.12 21.93 22.95
C ARG A 481 -26.63 20.91 23.97
N GLN A 482 -26.79 19.62 23.72
CA GLN A 482 -26.24 18.57 24.59
C GLN A 482 -24.71 18.61 24.62
N LEU A 483 -24.04 18.91 23.51
CA LEU A 483 -22.59 19.10 23.46
C LEU A 483 -22.13 20.34 24.23
N ILE A 484 -22.90 21.44 24.18
CA ILE A 484 -22.61 22.64 24.97
C ILE A 484 -22.81 22.36 26.46
N ASP A 485 -23.90 21.69 26.84
CA ASP A 485 -24.20 21.31 28.23
C ASP A 485 -23.17 20.29 28.77
N LEU A 486 -22.71 19.35 27.95
CA LEU A 486 -21.60 18.45 28.26
C LEU A 486 -20.27 19.19 28.37
N LYS A 487 -20.03 20.21 27.55
CA LYS A 487 -18.82 21.04 27.62
C LYS A 487 -18.81 21.92 28.88
N GLU A 488 -19.97 22.43 29.29
CA GLU A 488 -20.11 23.18 30.55
C GLU A 488 -20.00 22.26 31.77
N LYS A 489 -20.58 21.04 31.73
CA LYS A 489 -20.38 20.01 32.75
C LYS A 489 -18.92 19.56 32.84
N LEU A 490 -18.25 19.37 31.70
CA LEU A 490 -16.83 19.05 31.64
C LEU A 490 -15.97 20.21 32.16
N SER A 491 -16.36 21.47 31.89
CA SER A 491 -15.69 22.65 32.46
C SER A 491 -15.88 22.74 33.98
N ALA A 492 -17.05 22.36 34.50
CA ALA A 492 -17.33 22.30 35.94
C ALA A 492 -16.59 21.14 36.63
N GLU A 493 -16.49 19.97 36.01
CA GLU A 493 -15.64 18.85 36.49
C GLU A 493 -14.14 19.19 36.41
N VAL A 494 -13.71 19.99 35.43
CA VAL A 494 -12.33 20.49 35.33
C VAL A 494 -12.01 21.49 36.46
N ASP A 495 -12.99 22.26 36.94
CA ASP A 495 -12.80 23.16 38.10
C ASP A 495 -12.90 22.42 39.46
N GLU A 496 -13.70 21.36 39.58
CA GLU A 496 -13.73 20.49 40.78
C GLU A 496 -12.52 19.52 40.85
N SER A 497 -11.87 19.22 39.72
CA SER A 497 -10.67 18.35 39.65
C SER A 497 -9.34 19.06 39.96
N ARG A 498 -9.31 19.97 40.95
CA ARG A 498 -8.04 20.37 41.61
C ARG A 498 -7.48 19.27 42.54
N SER A 499 -8.25 18.21 42.80
CA SER A 499 -7.90 17.03 43.61
C SER A 499 -6.82 16.07 43.02
N PRO A 500 -6.76 15.78 41.70
CA PRO A 500 -5.82 14.80 41.14
C PRO A 500 -4.37 15.29 41.10
N LYS A 501 -4.11 16.62 41.13
CA LYS A 501 -2.73 17.12 41.26
C LYS A 501 -2.11 16.68 42.59
N THR A 502 -2.88 16.71 43.68
CA THR A 502 -2.45 16.26 45.00
C THR A 502 -2.26 14.74 45.04
N GLN A 503 -3.13 13.96 44.39
CA GLN A 503 -2.96 12.51 44.27
C GLN A 503 -1.78 12.10 43.38
N VAL A 504 -1.53 12.78 42.27
CA VAL A 504 -0.35 12.53 41.41
C VAL A 504 0.93 12.90 42.14
N GLN A 505 0.92 13.96 42.96
CA GLN A 505 2.06 14.35 43.79
C GLN A 505 2.30 13.32 44.91
N GLN A 506 1.25 12.84 45.57
CA GLN A 506 1.32 11.77 46.58
C GLN A 506 1.84 10.45 45.98
N LEU A 507 1.32 10.04 44.81
CA LEU A 507 1.77 8.83 44.11
C LEU A 507 3.21 8.96 43.60
N SER A 508 3.66 10.16 43.26
CA SER A 508 5.05 10.43 42.92
C SER A 508 5.97 10.29 44.13
N GLU A 509 5.54 10.78 45.30
CA GLU A 509 6.28 10.63 46.56
C GLU A 509 6.33 9.15 46.99
N ASP A 510 5.21 8.44 46.92
CA ASP A 510 5.14 7.02 47.26
C ASP A 510 6.02 6.16 46.33
N ASN A 511 6.05 6.45 45.02
CA ASN A 511 6.96 5.80 44.08
C ASN A 511 8.44 6.09 44.39
N SER A 512 8.77 7.29 44.85
CA SER A 512 10.14 7.62 45.25
C SER A 512 10.59 6.84 46.49
N LYS A 513 9.67 6.63 47.44
CA LYS A 513 9.89 5.80 48.63
C LYS A 513 10.09 4.33 48.27
N LEU A 514 9.19 3.76 47.47
CA LEU A 514 9.29 2.38 47.00
C LEU A 514 10.57 2.12 46.20
N LYS A 515 11.01 3.09 45.39
CA LYS A 515 12.28 2.98 44.65
C LYS A 515 13.49 2.92 45.59
N THR A 516 13.44 3.66 46.70
CA THR A 516 14.50 3.66 47.72
C THR A 516 14.51 2.35 48.51
N GLU A 517 13.33 1.83 48.88
CA GLU A 517 13.19 0.52 49.54
C GLU A 517 13.63 -0.63 48.63
N LEU A 518 13.32 -0.57 47.33
CA LEU A 518 13.77 -1.54 46.34
C LEU A 518 15.29 -1.53 46.17
N MET A 519 15.92 -0.35 46.12
CA MET A 519 17.39 -0.23 46.12
C MET A 519 17.98 -0.87 47.38
N THR A 520 17.44 -0.55 48.56
CA THR A 520 17.91 -1.10 49.83
C THR A 520 17.76 -2.62 49.90
N THR A 521 16.66 -3.16 49.36
CA THR A 521 16.42 -4.61 49.31
C THR A 521 17.33 -5.29 48.29
N THR A 522 17.64 -4.63 47.17
CA THR A 522 18.59 -5.12 46.17
C THR A 522 19.99 -5.20 46.75
N ASP A 523 20.41 -4.16 47.49
CA ASP A 523 21.70 -4.16 48.20
C ASP A 523 21.78 -5.27 49.27
N GLN A 524 20.66 -5.57 49.94
CA GLN A 524 20.57 -6.69 50.89
C GLN A 524 20.65 -8.06 50.20
N VAL A 525 20.05 -8.21 49.02
CA VAL A 525 20.13 -9.45 48.23
C VAL A 525 21.56 -9.65 47.73
N ASP A 526 22.21 -8.60 47.22
CA ASP A 526 23.60 -8.66 46.78
C ASP A 526 24.56 -8.99 47.93
N TYR A 527 24.29 -8.45 49.13
CA TYR A 527 25.03 -8.81 50.35
C TYR A 527 24.85 -10.29 50.73
N VAL A 528 23.62 -10.82 50.67
CA VAL A 528 23.35 -12.23 50.97
C VAL A 528 23.97 -13.16 49.93
N ASP A 529 23.98 -12.77 48.65
CA ASP A 529 24.64 -13.52 47.57
C ASP A 529 26.17 -13.53 47.73
N ASP A 530 26.77 -12.41 48.16
CA ASP A 530 28.20 -12.33 48.46
C ASP A 530 28.58 -13.18 49.69
N VAL A 531 27.76 -13.15 50.76
CA VAL A 531 27.92 -14.04 51.93
C VAL A 531 27.73 -15.51 51.54
N GLY A 532 26.79 -15.81 50.65
CA GLY A 532 26.57 -17.14 50.09
C GLY A 532 27.78 -17.65 49.31
N ARG A 533 28.39 -16.80 48.47
CA ARG A 533 29.65 -17.11 47.77
C ARG A 533 30.81 -17.36 48.74
N ARG A 534 30.99 -16.51 49.76
CA ARG A 534 32.05 -16.68 50.78
C ARG A 534 31.86 -17.96 51.60
N ASN A 535 30.62 -18.33 51.93
CA ASN A 535 30.33 -19.56 52.65
C ASN A 535 30.51 -20.81 51.78
N ASN A 536 30.18 -20.74 50.49
CA ASN A 536 30.44 -21.82 49.54
C ASN A 536 31.95 -22.01 49.30
N LEU A 537 32.74 -20.93 49.30
CA LEU A 537 34.22 -21.00 49.27
C LEU A 537 34.80 -21.64 50.55
N LYS A 538 34.23 -21.37 51.73
CA LYS A 538 34.63 -22.03 53.00
C LYS A 538 34.30 -23.53 53.04
N LEU A 539 33.21 -23.96 52.38
CA LEU A 539 32.81 -25.37 52.32
C LEU A 539 33.58 -26.18 51.27
N ALA A 540 34.18 -25.52 50.27
CA ALA A 540 34.96 -26.15 49.21
C ALA A 540 36.41 -26.49 49.61
N GLY A 541 36.85 -26.13 50.84
CA GLY A 541 38.09 -26.64 51.42
C GLY A 541 39.38 -26.09 50.78
N ASP A 542 39.40 -24.83 50.34
CA ASP A 542 40.61 -24.17 49.86
C ASP A 542 41.24 -23.31 50.99
N PRO A 543 42.43 -23.66 51.53
CA PRO A 543 43.03 -22.96 52.66
C PRO A 543 44.01 -21.88 52.18
N GLN A 544 43.52 -20.87 51.46
CA GLN A 544 44.24 -19.61 51.28
C GLN A 544 43.22 -18.46 51.27
N ASP A 545 43.13 -17.79 52.42
CA ASP A 545 42.71 -16.41 52.67
C ASP A 545 42.07 -16.31 54.06
N PHE A 546 42.87 -16.66 55.07
CA PHE A 546 42.72 -16.10 56.40
C PHE A 546 43.61 -14.86 56.44
N HIS A 547 42.99 -13.72 56.73
CA HIS A 547 43.55 -12.37 56.80
C HIS A 547 43.39 -11.52 55.54
N GLU A 548 42.21 -10.93 55.40
CA GLU A 548 42.09 -9.50 55.11
C GLU A 548 40.78 -9.00 55.75
N ASN A 549 40.91 -7.93 56.54
CA ASN A 549 39.84 -7.32 57.35
C ASN A 549 38.80 -6.59 56.51
#